data_AF-A0A1H4PHC3-F1
#
_entry.id   AF-A0A1H4PHC3-F1
#
_cell.length_a   1.000
_cell.length_b   1.000
_cell.length_c   1.000
_cell.angle_alpha   90.00
_cell.angle_beta   90.00
_cell.angle_gamma   90.00
#
_symmetry.space_group_name_H-M   'P 1'
#
loop_
_entity.id
_entity.type
_entity.pdbx_description
1 polymer ?
#
loop_
_entity_poly.entity_id
_entity_poly.type
_entity_poly.pdbx_seq_one_letter_code
_entity_poly.pdbx_strand_id
1 'polypeptide(L)'
;MKINVEATPYAERCFLTKNRTALIWPFINVPKQAGPYELFLDTNAFSKISWIDELPDEIRNQATFNPWPALMEQWLSNSELHLNPVKWIEDTLAPLAAKGVRFRENYAKEQAKLLKNNEAQLKTQWSLLFPYVAIMKVMVQKKITPADALADLEALVRADVPRFTGNLMLMALIALLKSQQTLKFANDEKPAYSYLESFLAFQPGKKDESDRINLPYLRNRSGDLSLWYTLPTLLQKGYKTIGEPIIVTGDKALHRVIFRALPPVAHESGRTAFTISPFELSQSMQTNILELATSVQIRSSTTVKERAGQMGTLFEIAKSYCTFSEEKDALDEGWHEWCCPGFGKDFVFD
;
A
#
# COMPACT_ATOMS: atom_id res chain seq x y z
N MET A 1 17.01 -13.21 6.54
CA MET A 1 18.01 -13.12 5.45
C MET A 1 18.51 -11.68 5.44
N LYS A 2 19.79 -11.43 5.78
CA LYS A 2 20.37 -10.08 5.69
C LYS A 2 20.64 -9.79 4.22
N ILE A 3 19.86 -8.91 3.61
CA ILE A 3 20.14 -8.43 2.26
C ILE A 3 21.17 -7.32 2.41
N ASN A 4 22.45 -7.62 2.13
CA ASN A 4 23.47 -6.59 1.93
C ASN A 4 23.22 -5.97 0.56
N VAL A 5 22.33 -4.98 0.52
CA VAL A 5 22.10 -4.16 -0.67
C VAL A 5 22.72 -2.80 -0.43
N GLU A 6 23.49 -2.33 -1.41
CA GLU A 6 23.89 -0.94 -1.47
C GLU A 6 22.62 -0.08 -1.53
N ALA A 7 22.34 0.62 -0.43
CA ALA A 7 21.08 1.32 -0.24
C ALA A 7 21.19 2.74 -0.82
N THR A 8 20.31 3.08 -1.74
CA THR A 8 20.21 4.44 -2.28
C THR A 8 19.38 5.31 -1.32
N PRO A 9 19.91 6.46 -0.85
CA PRO A 9 19.19 7.38 0.04
C PRO A 9 17.82 7.80 -0.50
N TYR A 10 16.86 8.04 0.39
CA TYR A 10 15.50 8.43 -0.04
C TYR A 10 15.46 9.75 -0.81
N ALA A 11 16.35 10.70 -0.49
CA ALA A 11 16.47 11.97 -1.19
C ALA A 11 16.86 11.82 -2.67
N GLU A 12 17.57 10.75 -3.03
CA GLU A 12 17.95 10.44 -4.42
C GLU A 12 16.88 9.63 -5.15
N ARG A 13 16.01 8.94 -4.38
CA ARG A 13 14.89 8.14 -4.87
C ARG A 13 13.54 8.87 -4.82
N CYS A 14 13.50 10.14 -4.46
CA CYS A 14 12.25 10.88 -4.33
C CYS A 14 12.39 12.28 -4.93
N PHE A 15 11.50 12.60 -5.87
CA PHE A 15 11.31 13.95 -6.37
C PHE A 15 9.97 14.48 -5.86
N LEU A 16 10.01 15.57 -5.09
CA LEU A 16 8.82 16.21 -4.54
C LEU A 16 8.50 17.47 -5.32
N THR A 17 7.32 17.52 -5.93
CA THR A 17 6.82 18.70 -6.62
C THR A 17 6.44 19.81 -5.62
N LYS A 18 6.29 21.05 -6.09
CA LYS A 18 5.87 22.21 -5.28
C LYS A 18 4.47 21.99 -4.69
N ASN A 19 3.56 21.37 -5.44
CA ASN A 19 2.23 20.98 -4.94
C ASN A 19 2.23 19.77 -3.99
N ARG A 20 3.42 19.28 -3.59
CA ARG A 20 3.63 18.20 -2.61
C ARG A 20 3.23 16.80 -3.09
N THR A 21 3.17 16.56 -4.40
CA THR A 21 3.10 15.20 -4.96
C THR A 21 4.50 14.61 -5.04
N ALA A 22 4.68 13.39 -4.56
CA ALA A 22 5.96 12.69 -4.59
C ALA A 22 6.02 11.73 -5.78
N LEU A 23 7.14 11.76 -6.50
CA LEU A 23 7.56 10.75 -7.46
C LEU A 23 8.65 9.91 -6.80
N ILE A 24 8.37 8.63 -6.58
CA ILE A 24 9.20 7.74 -5.77
C ILE A 24 9.72 6.60 -6.64
N TRP A 25 11.05 6.47 -6.71
CA TRP A 25 11.74 5.28 -7.17
C TRP A 25 11.71 4.24 -6.03
N PRO A 26 10.87 3.20 -6.16
CA PRO A 26 10.39 2.47 -4.99
C PRO A 26 11.45 1.53 -4.41
N PHE A 27 12.33 0.97 -5.24
CA PHE A 27 13.32 -0.01 -4.81
C PHE A 27 14.57 0.67 -4.24
N ILE A 28 14.92 0.34 -3.00
CA ILE A 28 16.08 0.95 -2.32
C ILE A 28 17.43 0.58 -2.95
N ASN A 29 17.51 -0.56 -3.60
CA ASN A 29 18.73 -1.15 -4.14
C ASN A 29 18.87 -0.97 -5.65
N VAL A 30 18.05 -0.12 -6.27
CA VAL A 30 18.10 0.18 -7.69
C VAL A 30 18.35 1.68 -7.83
N PRO A 31 19.51 2.11 -8.34
CA PRO A 31 19.77 3.52 -8.57
C PRO A 31 18.86 4.03 -9.70
N LYS A 32 18.44 5.29 -9.57
CA LYS A 32 17.62 5.98 -10.58
C LYS A 32 18.32 5.98 -11.94
N GLN A 33 17.58 5.62 -12.99
CA GLN A 33 18.05 5.64 -14.37
C GLN A 33 17.54 6.88 -15.14
N ALA A 34 18.01 7.03 -16.38
CA ALA A 34 17.68 8.16 -17.25
C ALA A 34 16.30 8.04 -17.94
N GLY A 35 15.59 6.93 -17.74
CA GLY A 35 14.33 6.60 -18.40
C GLY A 35 14.48 5.51 -19.48
N PRO A 36 13.39 5.12 -20.16
CA PRO A 36 12.02 5.65 -20.03
C PRO A 36 11.37 5.33 -18.68
N TYR A 37 10.30 6.03 -18.32
CA TYR A 37 9.64 5.91 -17.01
C TYR A 37 8.20 5.41 -17.13
N GLU A 38 7.75 4.63 -16.14
CA GLU A 38 6.35 4.24 -15.99
C GLU A 38 5.79 4.73 -14.64
N LEU A 39 4.81 5.63 -14.67
CA LEU A 39 4.29 6.35 -13.51
C LEU A 39 3.00 5.71 -13.03
N PHE A 40 3.06 5.00 -11.91
CA PHE A 40 1.91 4.39 -11.23
C PHE A 40 1.23 5.40 -10.32
N LEU A 41 -0.02 5.73 -10.61
CA LEU A 41 -0.75 6.80 -9.92
C LEU A 41 -1.63 6.24 -8.81
N ASP A 42 -1.59 6.86 -7.62
CA ASP A 42 -2.68 6.75 -6.65
C ASP A 42 -3.88 7.63 -7.04
N THR A 43 -5.00 7.49 -6.33
CA THR A 43 -6.18 8.33 -6.57
C THR A 43 -5.88 9.82 -6.47
N ASN A 44 -5.02 10.25 -5.53
CA ASN A 44 -4.72 11.67 -5.35
C ASN A 44 -3.98 12.26 -6.56
N ALA A 45 -2.95 11.58 -7.04
CA ALA A 45 -2.16 11.95 -8.21
C ALA A 45 -2.98 11.83 -9.50
N PHE A 46 -3.91 10.87 -9.54
CA PHE A 46 -4.83 10.69 -10.66
C PHE A 46 -5.87 11.83 -10.76
N SER A 47 -6.45 12.26 -9.64
CA SER A 47 -7.46 13.33 -9.64
C SER A 47 -6.89 14.74 -9.61
N LYS A 48 -5.72 14.97 -8.99
CA LYS A 48 -5.11 16.31 -8.83
C LYS A 48 -3.88 16.45 -9.72
N ILE A 49 -4.09 16.66 -11.00
CA ILE A 49 -3.05 16.51 -12.04
C ILE A 49 -2.08 17.69 -12.20
N SER A 50 -2.13 18.71 -11.33
CA SER A 50 -1.26 19.91 -11.47
C SER A 50 0.23 19.59 -11.31
N TRP A 51 0.58 18.46 -10.69
CA TRP A 51 1.98 18.03 -10.52
C TRP A 51 2.66 17.71 -11.86
N ILE A 52 1.90 17.39 -12.92
CA ILE A 52 2.44 17.08 -14.24
C ILE A 52 3.15 18.29 -14.85
N ASP A 53 2.65 19.49 -14.62
CA ASP A 53 3.24 20.73 -15.14
C ASP A 53 4.56 21.09 -14.41
N GLU A 54 4.78 20.49 -13.25
CA GLU A 54 5.96 20.72 -12.41
C GLU A 54 7.07 19.68 -12.65
N LEU A 55 6.82 18.70 -13.53
CA LEU A 55 7.82 17.70 -13.89
C LEU A 55 8.91 18.31 -14.76
N PRO A 56 10.19 17.94 -14.53
CA PRO A 56 11.27 18.22 -15.48
C PRO A 56 10.96 17.66 -16.86
N ASP A 57 11.38 18.36 -17.91
CA ASP A 57 11.14 17.98 -19.30
C ASP A 57 11.68 16.58 -19.60
N GLU A 58 12.81 16.20 -19.01
CA GLU A 58 13.43 14.90 -19.23
C GLU A 58 12.56 13.75 -18.70
N ILE A 59 11.85 13.97 -17.58
CA ILE A 59 10.92 12.98 -17.02
C ILE A 59 9.63 13.00 -17.82
N ARG A 60 9.05 14.18 -18.04
CA ARG A 60 7.75 14.34 -18.69
C ARG A 60 7.72 13.75 -20.10
N ASN A 61 8.78 13.97 -20.89
CA ASN A 61 8.85 13.49 -22.27
C ASN A 61 9.12 11.98 -22.39
N GLN A 62 9.55 11.33 -21.31
CA GLN A 62 9.88 9.90 -21.26
C GLN A 62 8.89 9.09 -20.40
N ALA A 63 7.85 9.74 -19.87
CA ALA A 63 6.89 9.14 -18.95
C ALA A 63 5.70 8.49 -19.68
N THR A 64 5.44 7.23 -19.35
CA THR A 64 4.15 6.57 -19.61
C THR A 64 3.35 6.56 -18.30
N PHE A 65 2.07 6.92 -18.37
CA PHE A 65 1.21 7.01 -17.20
C PHE A 65 0.39 5.72 -17.05
N ASN A 66 0.46 5.11 -15.89
CA ASN A 66 -0.29 3.91 -15.53
C ASN A 66 -1.31 4.26 -14.42
N PRO A 67 -2.56 4.61 -14.79
CA PRO A 67 -3.59 4.96 -13.82
C PRO A 67 -4.29 3.73 -13.22
N TRP A 68 -3.86 2.51 -13.55
CA TRP A 68 -4.52 1.28 -13.12
C TRP A 68 -4.71 1.16 -11.60
N PRO A 69 -3.73 1.49 -10.72
CA PRO A 69 -3.93 1.43 -9.29
C PRO A 69 -5.04 2.38 -8.81
N ALA A 70 -5.09 3.61 -9.33
CA ALA A 70 -6.16 4.56 -9.05
C ALA A 70 -7.52 4.07 -9.57
N LEU A 71 -7.58 3.51 -10.78
CA LEU A 71 -8.81 2.96 -11.34
C LEU A 71 -9.34 1.78 -10.51
N MET A 72 -8.46 0.91 -10.01
CA MET A 72 -8.82 -0.17 -9.09
C MET A 72 -9.42 0.38 -7.79
N GLU A 73 -8.76 1.37 -7.17
CA GLU A 73 -9.27 2.00 -5.94
C GLU A 73 -10.66 2.61 -6.18
N GLN A 74 -10.81 3.37 -7.28
CA GLN A 74 -12.08 4.00 -7.64
C GLN A 74 -13.16 2.95 -7.90
N TRP A 75 -12.85 1.85 -8.60
CA TRP A 75 -13.80 0.78 -8.82
C TRP A 75 -14.31 0.15 -7.51
N LEU A 76 -13.44 0.02 -6.51
CA LEU A 76 -13.79 -0.62 -5.25
C LEU A 76 -14.44 0.34 -4.23
N SER A 77 -14.32 1.66 -4.42
CA SER A 77 -14.76 2.66 -3.45
C SER A 77 -15.82 3.64 -3.96
N ASN A 78 -15.98 3.80 -5.27
CA ASN A 78 -16.88 4.78 -5.89
C ASN A 78 -18.03 4.08 -6.64
N SER A 79 -19.24 4.18 -6.11
CA SER A 79 -20.44 3.58 -6.71
C SER A 79 -20.85 4.26 -8.02
N GLU A 80 -20.51 5.53 -8.24
CA GLU A 80 -20.86 6.25 -9.47
C GLU A 80 -20.16 5.66 -10.70
N LEU A 81 -18.93 5.18 -10.52
CA LEU A 81 -18.16 4.53 -11.59
C LEU A 81 -18.90 3.30 -12.13
N HIS A 82 -19.70 2.61 -11.32
CA HIS A 82 -20.41 1.40 -11.76
C HIS A 82 -21.61 1.71 -12.66
N LEU A 83 -22.15 2.95 -12.61
CA LEU A 83 -23.32 3.36 -13.39
C LEU A 83 -22.98 3.51 -14.88
N ASN A 84 -21.84 4.11 -15.19
CA ASN A 84 -21.36 4.27 -16.57
C ASN A 84 -19.83 4.25 -16.62
N PRO A 85 -19.21 3.05 -16.53
CA PRO A 85 -17.78 2.96 -16.25
C PRO A 85 -16.89 3.47 -17.37
N VAL A 86 -17.29 3.25 -18.63
CA VAL A 86 -16.51 3.72 -19.78
C VAL A 86 -16.47 5.24 -19.79
N LYS A 87 -17.65 5.89 -19.70
CA LYS A 87 -17.75 7.35 -19.70
C LYS A 87 -17.03 7.96 -18.51
N TRP A 88 -17.18 7.39 -17.32
CA TRP A 88 -16.50 7.88 -16.12
C TRP A 88 -14.97 7.86 -16.30
N ILE A 89 -14.44 6.76 -16.84
CA ILE A 89 -13.00 6.63 -17.10
C ILE A 89 -12.58 7.65 -18.17
N GLU A 90 -13.31 7.80 -19.27
CA GLU A 90 -13.02 8.80 -20.30
C GLU A 90 -12.99 10.23 -19.75
N ASP A 91 -14.02 10.61 -18.99
CA ASP A 91 -14.14 11.94 -18.38
C ASP A 91 -12.99 12.20 -17.39
N THR A 92 -12.52 11.17 -16.68
CA THR A 92 -11.41 11.29 -15.72
C THR A 92 -10.04 11.33 -16.41
N LEU A 93 -9.89 10.66 -17.57
CA LEU A 93 -8.65 10.68 -18.36
C LEU A 93 -8.52 11.94 -19.22
N ALA A 94 -9.62 12.59 -19.60
CA ALA A 94 -9.61 13.76 -20.47
C ALA A 94 -8.70 14.91 -19.96
N PRO A 95 -8.70 15.26 -18.65
CA PRO A 95 -7.75 16.24 -18.10
C PRO A 95 -6.27 15.83 -18.25
N LEU A 96 -5.95 14.54 -18.10
CA LEU A 96 -4.59 14.02 -18.32
C LEU A 96 -4.21 14.11 -19.80
N ALA A 97 -5.14 13.77 -20.70
CA ALA A 97 -4.95 13.87 -22.14
C ALA A 97 -4.71 15.32 -22.58
N ALA A 98 -5.43 16.28 -21.99
CA ALA A 98 -5.22 17.71 -22.24
C ALA A 98 -3.82 18.19 -21.81
N LYS A 99 -3.14 17.48 -20.91
CA LYS A 99 -1.74 17.72 -20.53
C LYS A 99 -0.72 16.96 -21.40
N GLY A 100 -1.17 16.32 -22.47
CA GLY A 100 -0.32 15.60 -23.42
C GLY A 100 -0.10 14.12 -23.09
N VAL A 101 -0.75 13.57 -22.06
CA VAL A 101 -0.72 12.14 -21.77
C VAL A 101 -1.48 11.38 -22.87
N ARG A 102 -0.87 10.36 -23.44
CA ARG A 102 -1.49 9.57 -24.51
C ARG A 102 -2.04 8.27 -23.96
N PHE A 103 -3.31 8.01 -24.26
CA PHE A 103 -3.96 6.72 -24.00
C PHE A 103 -4.21 6.02 -25.34
N ARG A 104 -4.10 4.69 -25.34
CA ARG A 104 -4.41 3.90 -26.53
C ARG A 104 -5.90 3.97 -26.87
N GLU A 105 -6.24 3.68 -28.12
CA GLU A 105 -7.63 3.54 -28.53
C GLU A 105 -8.34 2.48 -27.66
N ASN A 106 -9.63 2.69 -27.36
CA ASN A 106 -10.45 1.80 -26.52
C ASN A 106 -9.97 1.61 -25.08
N TYR A 107 -8.97 2.36 -24.60
CA TYR A 107 -8.40 2.19 -23.26
C TYR A 107 -9.49 2.14 -22.16
N ALA A 108 -10.39 3.12 -22.12
CA ALA A 108 -11.45 3.19 -21.11
C ALA A 108 -12.39 1.97 -21.13
N LYS A 109 -12.75 1.50 -22.33
CA LYS A 109 -13.59 0.32 -22.52
C LYS A 109 -12.90 -0.95 -22.02
N GLU A 110 -11.62 -1.10 -22.32
CA GLU A 110 -10.82 -2.25 -21.87
C GLU A 110 -10.62 -2.22 -20.35
N GLN A 111 -10.30 -1.05 -19.76
CA GLN A 111 -10.15 -0.92 -18.31
C GLN A 111 -11.47 -1.23 -17.59
N ALA A 112 -12.59 -0.70 -18.07
CA ALA A 112 -13.92 -1.01 -17.51
C ALA A 112 -14.22 -2.52 -17.56
N LYS A 113 -13.88 -3.18 -18.67
CA LYS A 113 -14.05 -4.63 -18.80
C LYS A 113 -13.16 -5.40 -17.82
N LEU A 114 -11.88 -5.03 -17.70
CA LEU A 114 -10.94 -5.65 -16.77
C LEU A 114 -11.40 -5.50 -15.31
N LEU A 115 -11.82 -4.31 -14.91
CA LEU A 115 -12.31 -4.04 -13.56
C LEU A 115 -13.54 -4.88 -13.23
N LYS A 116 -14.50 -4.94 -14.16
CA LYS A 116 -15.73 -5.73 -14.00
C LYS A 116 -15.46 -7.24 -13.96
N ASN A 117 -14.67 -7.76 -14.89
CA ASN A 117 -14.40 -9.20 -14.98
C ASN A 117 -13.64 -9.73 -13.76
N ASN A 118 -12.84 -8.88 -13.11
CA ASN A 118 -11.97 -9.25 -12.00
C ASN A 118 -12.46 -8.77 -10.63
N GLU A 119 -13.67 -8.24 -10.52
CA GLU A 119 -14.15 -7.58 -9.29
C GLU A 119 -13.92 -8.43 -8.02
N ALA A 120 -14.30 -9.71 -8.04
CA ALA A 120 -14.12 -10.59 -6.89
C ALA A 120 -12.64 -10.77 -6.51
N GLN A 121 -11.77 -10.90 -7.50
CA GLN A 121 -10.33 -11.06 -7.24
C GLN A 121 -9.71 -9.74 -6.77
N LEU A 122 -10.12 -8.61 -7.36
CA LEU A 122 -9.71 -7.27 -6.93
C LEU A 122 -10.12 -7.03 -5.48
N LYS A 123 -11.37 -7.33 -5.11
CA LYS A 123 -11.84 -7.27 -3.72
C LYS A 123 -10.97 -8.12 -2.80
N THR A 124 -10.71 -9.38 -3.17
CA THR A 124 -9.85 -10.26 -2.36
C THR A 124 -8.46 -9.68 -2.17
N GLN A 125 -7.78 -9.23 -3.23
CA GLN A 125 -6.43 -8.65 -3.14
C GLN A 125 -6.40 -7.40 -2.25
N TRP A 126 -7.43 -6.55 -2.37
CA TRP A 126 -7.57 -5.34 -1.57
C TRP A 126 -7.80 -5.65 -0.09
N SER A 127 -8.67 -6.61 0.19
CA SER A 127 -9.04 -6.99 1.56
C SER A 127 -7.98 -7.80 2.28
N LEU A 128 -6.90 -8.22 1.60
CA LEU A 128 -5.79 -8.90 2.27
C LEU A 128 -5.15 -8.03 3.38
N LEU A 129 -5.30 -6.71 3.28
CA LEU A 129 -4.77 -5.77 4.27
C LEU A 129 -5.75 -5.44 5.40
N PHE A 130 -7.04 -5.76 5.28
CA PHE A 130 -8.05 -5.34 6.26
C PHE A 130 -7.68 -5.73 7.69
N PRO A 131 -7.25 -6.98 7.97
CA PRO A 131 -6.84 -7.36 9.32
C PRO A 131 -5.65 -6.54 9.83
N TYR A 132 -4.66 -6.27 8.96
CA TYR A 132 -3.47 -5.50 9.32
C TYR A 132 -3.83 -4.04 9.63
N VAL A 133 -4.72 -3.43 8.85
CA VAL A 133 -5.22 -2.07 9.09
C VAL A 133 -5.96 -1.98 10.42
N ALA A 134 -6.82 -2.96 10.73
CA ALA A 134 -7.53 -3.01 12.01
C ALA A 134 -6.55 -3.14 13.19
N ILE A 135 -5.58 -4.06 13.11
CA ILE A 135 -4.56 -4.24 14.15
C ILE A 135 -3.73 -2.95 14.33
N MET A 136 -3.25 -2.35 13.23
CA MET A 136 -2.51 -1.07 13.26
C MET A 136 -3.31 0.04 13.96
N LYS A 137 -4.61 0.15 13.64
CA LYS A 137 -5.50 1.15 14.26
C LYS A 137 -5.62 0.95 15.76
N VAL A 138 -5.91 -0.28 16.18
CA VAL A 138 -6.04 -0.62 17.61
C VAL A 138 -4.71 -0.37 18.33
N MET A 139 -3.57 -0.74 17.75
CA MET A 139 -2.25 -0.48 18.34
C MET A 139 -1.98 1.02 18.53
N VAL A 140 -2.38 1.86 17.58
CA VAL A 140 -2.29 3.32 17.71
C VAL A 140 -3.18 3.86 18.83
N GLN A 141 -4.30 3.23 19.15
CA GLN A 141 -5.19 3.65 20.24
C GLN A 141 -4.79 3.09 21.63
N LYS A 142 -4.24 1.87 21.69
CA LYS A 142 -3.84 1.20 22.94
C LYS A 142 -2.74 1.97 23.69
N LYS A 143 -2.88 2.14 25.01
CA LYS A 143 -1.80 2.70 25.85
C LYS A 143 -0.91 1.59 26.40
N ILE A 144 -0.03 1.06 25.55
CA ILE A 144 0.91 -0.01 25.89
C ILE A 144 2.35 0.42 25.62
N THR A 145 3.31 -0.24 26.28
CA THR A 145 4.73 0.03 26.02
C THR A 145 5.14 -0.55 24.66
N PRO A 146 6.25 -0.06 24.04
CA PRO A 146 6.78 -0.67 22.82
C PRO A 146 7.11 -2.14 22.97
N ALA A 147 7.63 -2.55 24.13
CA ALA A 147 7.97 -3.94 24.40
C ALA A 147 6.72 -4.83 24.36
N ASP A 148 5.64 -4.40 25.01
CA ASP A 148 4.36 -5.12 24.99
C ASP A 148 3.77 -5.15 23.57
N ALA A 149 3.85 -4.03 22.84
CA ALA A 149 3.38 -3.96 21.46
C ALA A 149 4.17 -4.91 20.53
N LEU A 150 5.49 -5.03 20.71
CA LEU A 150 6.31 -5.97 19.94
C LEU A 150 6.02 -7.41 20.35
N ALA A 151 5.77 -7.69 21.63
CA ALA A 151 5.36 -9.02 22.10
C ALA A 151 3.99 -9.45 21.53
N ASP A 152 3.03 -8.53 21.46
CA ASP A 152 1.73 -8.75 20.78
C ASP A 152 1.95 -9.12 19.29
N LEU A 153 2.89 -8.46 18.62
CA LEU A 153 3.25 -8.79 17.24
C LEU A 153 3.98 -10.13 17.11
N GLU A 154 4.81 -10.51 18.08
CA GLU A 154 5.43 -11.84 18.09
C GLU A 154 4.38 -12.96 18.17
N ALA A 155 3.30 -12.77 18.94
CA ALA A 155 2.20 -13.72 18.98
C ALA A 155 1.55 -13.89 17.60
N LEU A 156 1.35 -12.77 16.86
CA LEU A 156 0.89 -12.80 15.48
C LEU A 156 1.88 -13.52 14.55
N VAL A 157 3.19 -13.31 14.73
CA VAL A 157 4.23 -14.02 13.98
C VAL A 157 4.15 -15.52 14.21
N ARG A 158 3.85 -15.98 15.42
CA ARG A 158 3.75 -17.42 15.77
C ARG A 158 2.45 -18.07 15.31
N ALA A 159 1.38 -17.29 15.07
CA ALA A 159 0.08 -17.79 14.65
C ALA A 159 0.09 -18.50 13.28
N ASP A 160 -0.90 -19.37 13.03
CA ASP A 160 -1.07 -20.02 11.72
C ASP A 160 -1.84 -19.15 10.72
N VAL A 161 -1.20 -18.04 10.30
CA VAL A 161 -1.80 -17.06 9.36
C VAL A 161 -0.86 -16.73 8.19
N PRO A 162 -1.38 -16.18 7.07
CA PRO A 162 -0.55 -15.69 5.98
C PRO A 162 0.21 -14.45 6.47
N ARG A 163 1.54 -14.44 6.31
CA ARG A 163 2.35 -13.29 6.71
C ARG A 163 2.67 -12.41 5.53
N PHE A 164 2.31 -11.14 5.66
CA PHE A 164 2.92 -10.08 4.89
C PHE A 164 3.98 -9.39 5.76
N THR A 165 5.25 -9.78 5.58
CA THR A 165 6.37 -9.28 6.38
C THR A 165 6.51 -7.75 6.34
N GLY A 166 6.18 -7.10 5.22
CA GLY A 166 6.12 -5.64 5.14
C GLY A 166 5.16 -5.04 6.18
N ASN A 167 3.92 -5.51 6.26
CA ASN A 167 2.96 -5.02 7.26
C ASN A 167 3.40 -5.32 8.70
N LEU A 168 4.05 -6.46 8.96
CA LEU A 168 4.64 -6.74 10.29
C LEU A 168 5.71 -5.70 10.65
N MET A 169 6.59 -5.37 9.70
CA MET A 169 7.61 -4.33 9.88
C MET A 169 6.97 -2.95 10.08
N LEU A 170 5.88 -2.64 9.38
CA LEU A 170 5.14 -1.38 9.54
C LEU A 170 4.47 -1.28 10.91
N MET A 171 3.85 -2.36 11.41
CA MET A 171 3.28 -2.39 12.76
C MET A 171 4.36 -2.19 13.84
N ALA A 172 5.52 -2.83 13.70
CA ALA A 172 6.64 -2.63 14.61
C ALA A 172 7.19 -1.20 14.54
N LEU A 173 7.29 -0.62 13.34
CA LEU A 173 7.68 0.78 13.15
C LEU A 173 6.69 1.73 13.84
N ILE A 174 5.39 1.51 13.69
CA ILE A 174 4.33 2.29 14.37
C ILE A 174 4.51 2.22 15.89
N ALA A 175 4.69 1.02 16.44
CA ALA A 175 4.86 0.82 17.89
C ALA A 175 6.09 1.57 18.44
N LEU A 176 7.22 1.49 17.73
CA LEU A 176 8.46 2.17 18.12
C LEU A 176 8.34 3.69 18.00
N LEU A 177 7.82 4.20 16.88
CA LEU A 177 7.63 5.63 16.66
C LEU A 177 6.62 6.24 17.64
N LYS A 178 5.60 5.48 18.05
CA LYS A 178 4.63 5.92 19.07
C LYS A 178 5.28 6.23 20.42
N SER A 179 6.37 5.55 20.77
CA SER A 179 7.14 5.87 21.98
C SER A 179 8.15 7.01 21.80
N GLN A 180 8.40 7.39 20.56
CA GLN A 180 9.32 8.47 20.17
C GLN A 180 8.59 9.51 19.33
N GLN A 181 7.48 10.05 19.86
CA GLN A 181 6.60 10.94 19.09
C GLN A 181 7.24 12.27 18.66
N THR A 182 8.42 12.60 19.19
CA THR A 182 9.22 13.77 18.79
C THR A 182 10.22 13.46 17.67
N LEU A 183 10.45 12.18 17.35
CA LEU A 183 11.40 11.77 16.31
C LEU A 183 10.94 12.29 14.95
N LYS A 184 11.79 13.10 14.32
CA LYS A 184 11.63 13.58 12.95
C LYS A 184 12.65 12.88 12.07
N PHE A 185 12.22 12.48 10.88
CA PHE A 185 13.16 12.08 9.84
C PHE A 185 13.89 13.31 9.30
N ALA A 186 15.05 13.10 8.69
CA ALA A 186 15.87 14.21 8.21
C ALA A 186 15.05 15.11 7.27
N ASN A 187 15.15 16.43 7.44
CA ASN A 187 14.45 17.43 6.62
C ASN A 187 12.90 17.42 6.69
N ASP A 188 12.30 16.69 7.64
CA ASP A 188 10.86 16.76 7.88
C ASP A 188 10.50 17.79 8.95
N GLU A 189 9.43 18.55 8.72
CA GLU A 189 8.93 19.56 9.66
C GLU A 189 8.18 18.91 10.84
N LYS A 190 7.49 17.79 10.59
CA LYS A 190 6.65 17.08 11.56
C LYS A 190 7.28 15.75 11.98
N PRO A 191 6.96 15.26 13.20
CA PRO A 191 7.40 13.93 13.63
C PRO A 191 6.86 12.81 12.75
N ALA A 192 7.67 11.76 12.55
CA ALA A 192 7.32 10.62 11.71
C ALA A 192 6.03 9.94 12.18
N TYR A 193 5.86 9.79 13.50
CA TYR A 193 4.65 9.21 14.09
C TYR A 193 3.38 9.97 13.69
N SER A 194 3.42 11.30 13.60
CA SER A 194 2.23 12.13 13.32
C SER A 194 1.64 11.86 11.93
N TYR A 195 2.47 11.47 10.94
CA TYR A 195 1.98 11.08 9.63
C TYR A 195 1.23 9.75 9.68
N LEU A 196 1.76 8.77 10.41
CA LEU A 196 1.13 7.46 10.58
C LEU A 196 -0.15 7.55 11.44
N GLU A 197 -0.14 8.38 12.48
CA GLU A 197 -1.32 8.67 13.28
C GLU A 197 -2.42 9.34 12.44
N SER A 198 -2.06 10.35 11.65
CA SER A 198 -3.01 11.01 10.73
C SER A 198 -3.54 10.07 9.66
N PHE A 199 -2.68 9.18 9.15
CA PHE A 199 -3.06 8.13 8.20
C PHE A 199 -4.08 7.18 8.82
N LEU A 200 -3.86 6.69 10.04
CA LEU A 200 -4.79 5.78 10.72
C LEU A 200 -5.95 6.51 11.42
N ALA A 201 -6.06 7.83 11.34
CA ALA A 201 -7.17 8.56 11.92
C ALA A 201 -8.48 8.24 11.20
N PHE A 202 -9.59 8.24 11.94
CA PHE A 202 -10.91 8.18 11.34
C PHE A 202 -11.25 9.52 10.70
N GLN A 203 -11.96 9.52 9.56
CA GLN A 203 -12.39 10.74 8.88
C GLN A 203 -13.91 10.81 8.79
N PRO A 204 -14.64 10.95 9.93
CA PRO A 204 -16.10 10.98 9.91
C PRO A 204 -16.63 12.08 8.98
N GLY A 205 -17.62 11.72 8.16
CA GLY A 205 -18.20 12.61 7.15
C GLY A 205 -17.45 12.64 5.81
N LYS A 206 -16.43 11.80 5.61
CA LYS A 206 -15.78 11.57 4.31
C LYS A 206 -15.81 10.10 3.96
N LYS A 207 -16.10 9.80 2.67
CA LYS A 207 -16.06 8.44 2.11
C LYS A 207 -16.79 7.39 2.98
N ASP A 208 -17.92 7.78 3.59
CA ASP A 208 -18.74 6.94 4.48
C ASP A 208 -17.99 6.35 5.70
N GLU A 209 -16.87 6.97 6.12
CA GLU A 209 -16.17 6.59 7.35
C GLU A 209 -16.95 7.03 8.60
N SER A 210 -16.96 6.18 9.64
CA SER A 210 -17.42 6.51 10.98
C SER A 210 -16.25 6.87 11.90
N ASP A 211 -16.53 7.14 13.17
CA ASP A 211 -15.52 7.30 14.23
C ASP A 211 -14.98 5.96 14.77
N ARG A 212 -15.21 4.87 14.04
CA ARG A 212 -14.87 3.49 14.39
C ARG A 212 -14.39 2.73 13.16
N ILE A 213 -13.81 1.54 13.37
CA ILE A 213 -13.49 0.65 12.25
C ILE A 213 -14.80 0.20 11.62
N ASN A 214 -15.03 0.60 10.36
CA ASN A 214 -16.09 0.11 9.51
C ASN A 214 -15.51 -0.32 8.15
N LEU A 215 -16.31 -0.97 7.31
CA LEU A 215 -15.83 -1.43 6.00
C LEU A 215 -15.26 -0.27 5.14
N PRO A 216 -15.91 0.90 5.01
CA PRO A 216 -15.33 2.05 4.33
C PRO A 216 -13.93 2.45 4.82
N TYR A 217 -13.71 2.52 6.13
CA TYR A 217 -12.40 2.80 6.72
C TYR A 217 -11.35 1.76 6.30
N LEU A 218 -11.69 0.47 6.40
CA LEU A 218 -10.80 -0.63 6.00
C LEU A 218 -10.43 -0.55 4.52
N ARG A 219 -11.40 -0.29 3.64
CA ARG A 219 -11.20 -0.11 2.20
C ARG A 219 -10.26 1.04 1.89
N ASN A 220 -10.50 2.20 2.49
CA ASN A 220 -9.74 3.42 2.21
C ASN A 220 -8.27 3.25 2.62
N ARG A 221 -8.01 2.87 3.87
CA ARG A 221 -6.63 2.71 4.37
C ARG A 221 -5.89 1.57 3.69
N SER A 222 -6.60 0.49 3.35
CA SER A 222 -5.99 -0.59 2.59
C SER A 222 -5.67 -0.16 1.16
N GLY A 223 -6.51 0.68 0.57
CA GLY A 223 -6.27 1.21 -0.76
C GLY A 223 -5.08 2.13 -0.82
N ASP A 224 -4.99 3.08 0.12
CA ASP A 224 -3.82 3.94 0.23
C ASP A 224 -2.54 3.10 0.42
N LEU A 225 -2.59 2.10 1.32
CA LEU A 225 -1.45 1.21 1.58
C LEU A 225 -1.14 0.27 0.39
N SER A 226 -2.11 -0.03 -0.48
CA SER A 226 -1.95 -0.98 -1.58
C SER A 226 -0.81 -0.58 -2.52
N LEU A 227 -0.67 0.72 -2.77
CA LEU A 227 0.36 1.29 -3.63
C LEU A 227 1.78 0.92 -3.21
N TRP A 228 2.01 0.71 -1.91
CA TRP A 228 3.32 0.34 -1.37
C TRP A 228 3.80 -1.05 -1.82
N TYR A 229 2.89 -2.01 -2.01
CA TYR A 229 3.24 -3.38 -2.40
C TYR A 229 2.69 -3.82 -3.75
N THR A 230 1.78 -3.07 -4.37
CA THR A 230 1.22 -3.40 -5.68
C THR A 230 2.32 -3.61 -6.71
N LEU A 231 3.28 -2.68 -6.84
CA LEU A 231 4.34 -2.80 -7.82
C LEU A 231 5.27 -4.01 -7.57
N PRO A 232 5.85 -4.22 -6.37
CA PRO A 232 6.60 -5.44 -6.08
C PRO A 232 5.83 -6.73 -6.38
N THR A 233 4.53 -6.74 -6.07
CA THR A 233 3.66 -7.89 -6.32
C THR A 233 3.42 -8.12 -7.81
N LEU A 234 3.19 -7.06 -8.59
CA LEU A 234 3.06 -7.13 -10.04
C LEU A 234 4.32 -7.73 -10.67
N LEU A 235 5.50 -7.24 -10.28
CA LEU A 235 6.78 -7.78 -10.77
C LEU A 235 6.94 -9.27 -10.42
N GLN A 236 6.61 -9.66 -9.19
CA GLN A 236 6.62 -11.08 -8.80
C GLN A 236 5.65 -11.93 -9.63
N LYS A 237 4.55 -11.35 -10.12
CA LYS A 237 3.58 -12.00 -10.99
C LYS A 237 3.94 -11.94 -12.47
N GLY A 238 5.14 -11.47 -12.81
CA GLY A 238 5.65 -11.44 -14.18
C GLY A 238 5.19 -10.23 -14.98
N TYR A 239 4.63 -9.20 -14.33
CA TYR A 239 4.38 -7.93 -14.98
C TYR A 239 5.71 -7.35 -15.50
N LYS A 240 5.72 -6.96 -16.78
CA LYS A 240 6.87 -6.31 -17.41
C LYS A 240 6.58 -4.82 -17.50
N THR A 241 7.36 -4.03 -16.78
CA THR A 241 7.25 -2.57 -16.85
C THR A 241 7.67 -2.08 -18.23
N ILE A 242 7.03 -1.01 -18.69
CA ILE A 242 7.34 -0.37 -19.98
C ILE A 242 8.60 0.51 -19.85
N GLY A 243 8.90 0.96 -18.63
CA GLY A 243 10.11 1.69 -18.27
C GLY A 243 10.49 1.45 -16.80
N GLU A 244 11.36 2.31 -16.28
CA GLU A 244 11.68 2.35 -14.85
C GLU A 244 10.42 2.75 -14.06
N PRO A 245 9.97 1.92 -13.09
CA PRO A 245 8.71 2.17 -12.41
C PRO A 245 8.87 3.25 -11.34
N ILE A 246 7.94 4.21 -11.34
CA ILE A 246 7.85 5.31 -10.39
C ILE A 246 6.46 5.28 -9.75
N ILE A 247 6.40 5.34 -8.43
CA ILE A 247 5.15 5.54 -7.70
C ILE A 247 4.89 7.05 -7.60
N VAL A 248 3.68 7.48 -7.96
CA VAL A 248 3.25 8.88 -7.83
C VAL A 248 2.13 8.97 -6.80
N THR A 249 2.37 9.70 -5.72
CA THR A 249 1.40 9.81 -4.62
C THR A 249 1.41 11.17 -3.94
N GLY A 250 0.21 11.62 -3.55
CA GLY A 250 0.04 12.77 -2.65
C GLY A 250 -0.08 12.39 -1.17
N ASP A 251 -0.05 11.08 -0.84
CA ASP A 251 -0.23 10.60 0.52
C ASP A 251 1.06 10.77 1.34
N LYS A 252 0.96 11.60 2.38
CA LYS A 252 2.11 11.96 3.22
C LYS A 252 2.65 10.78 4.01
N ALA A 253 1.83 9.85 4.48
CA ALA A 253 2.35 8.70 5.22
C ALA A 253 3.11 7.76 4.29
N LEU A 254 2.62 7.55 3.07
CA LEU A 254 3.34 6.78 2.06
C LEU A 254 4.71 7.38 1.77
N HIS A 255 4.77 8.66 1.37
CA HIS A 255 6.02 9.24 0.89
C HIS A 255 6.93 9.82 1.99
N ARG A 256 6.40 10.25 3.15
CA ARG A 256 7.25 10.75 4.25
C ARG A 256 7.75 9.65 5.17
N VAL A 257 7.04 8.52 5.25
CA VAL A 257 7.37 7.47 6.23
C VAL A 257 7.52 6.10 5.59
N ILE A 258 6.50 5.56 4.93
CA ILE A 258 6.45 4.14 4.56
C ILE A 258 7.50 3.81 3.49
N PHE A 259 7.51 4.49 2.34
CA PHE A 259 8.53 4.28 1.29
C PHE A 259 9.93 4.74 1.71
N ARG A 260 10.02 5.59 2.71
CA ARG A 260 11.26 6.18 3.21
C ARG A 260 11.97 5.27 4.21
N ALA A 261 11.22 4.70 5.16
CA ALA A 261 11.73 3.82 6.21
C ALA A 261 11.64 2.34 5.84
N LEU A 262 10.62 1.91 5.09
CA LEU A 262 10.36 0.52 4.72
C LEU A 262 10.24 0.31 3.20
N PRO A 263 11.24 0.70 2.40
CA PRO A 263 11.16 0.57 0.95
C PRO A 263 11.15 -0.91 0.49
N PRO A 264 10.48 -1.20 -0.63
CA PRO A 264 10.69 -2.43 -1.39
C PRO A 264 12.16 -2.67 -1.78
N VAL A 265 12.49 -3.93 -2.03
CA VAL A 265 13.78 -4.38 -2.57
C VAL A 265 13.53 -5.12 -3.88
N ALA A 266 14.26 -4.76 -4.94
CA ALA A 266 14.30 -5.52 -6.17
C ALA A 266 15.15 -6.77 -5.93
N HIS A 267 14.52 -7.85 -5.49
CA HIS A 267 15.20 -9.10 -5.17
C HIS A 267 15.48 -9.91 -6.45
N GLU A 268 16.67 -10.49 -6.58
CA GLU A 268 17.10 -11.24 -7.77
C GLU A 268 16.16 -12.41 -8.12
N SER A 269 15.53 -13.02 -7.11
CA SER A 269 14.56 -14.10 -7.32
C SER A 269 13.19 -13.63 -7.86
N GLY A 270 13.01 -12.33 -8.09
CA GLY A 270 11.73 -11.72 -8.45
C GLY A 270 10.67 -11.76 -7.34
N ARG A 271 11.02 -12.18 -6.12
CA ARG A 271 10.07 -12.22 -5.00
C ARG A 271 9.89 -10.83 -4.41
N THR A 272 8.67 -10.53 -4.02
CA THR A 272 8.34 -9.34 -3.24
C THR A 272 9.15 -9.35 -1.94
N ALA A 273 9.94 -8.31 -1.71
CA ALA A 273 10.79 -8.17 -0.55
C ALA A 273 10.79 -6.71 -0.07
N PHE A 274 10.97 -6.54 1.24
CA PHE A 274 11.04 -5.24 1.91
C PHE A 274 12.23 -5.24 2.86
N THR A 275 12.76 -4.06 3.14
CA THR A 275 13.84 -3.87 4.12
C THR A 275 13.58 -2.62 4.94
N ILE A 276 14.41 -2.40 5.97
CA ILE A 276 14.46 -1.12 6.66
C ILE A 276 15.59 -0.28 6.06
N SER A 277 15.27 0.98 5.79
CA SER A 277 16.25 1.98 5.36
C SER A 277 17.26 2.25 6.48
N PRO A 278 18.58 2.22 6.19
CA PRO A 278 19.60 2.47 7.20
C PRO A 278 19.71 3.95 7.60
N PHE A 279 19.00 4.85 6.90
CA PHE A 279 19.23 6.30 6.98
C PHE A 279 18.38 7.04 8.01
N GLU A 280 17.21 6.51 8.38
CA GLU A 280 16.18 7.29 9.10
C GLU A 280 16.00 6.88 10.56
N LEU A 281 16.41 5.67 10.91
CA LEU A 281 16.13 5.06 12.21
C LEU A 281 17.44 4.74 12.93
N SER A 282 17.40 4.76 14.26
CA SER A 282 18.55 4.29 15.06
C SER A 282 18.79 2.80 14.84
N GLN A 283 20.03 2.35 14.99
CA GLN A 283 20.38 0.93 14.84
C GLN A 283 19.54 0.01 15.74
N SER A 284 19.23 0.44 16.96
CA SER A 284 18.36 -0.32 17.88
C SER A 284 16.95 -0.51 17.32
N MET A 285 16.33 0.54 16.76
CA MET A 285 15.01 0.42 16.13
C MET A 285 15.05 -0.49 14.90
N GLN A 286 16.09 -0.37 14.08
CA GLN A 286 16.28 -1.22 12.90
C GLN A 286 16.38 -2.70 13.30
N THR A 287 17.20 -3.02 14.32
CA THR A 287 17.37 -4.37 14.84
C THR A 287 16.04 -4.94 15.34
N ASN A 288 15.31 -4.21 16.18
CA ASN A 288 14.02 -4.70 16.73
C ASN A 288 13.01 -5.05 15.63
N ILE A 289 12.90 -4.22 14.58
CA ILE A 289 11.97 -4.48 13.47
C ILE A 289 12.46 -5.68 12.63
N LEU A 290 13.76 -5.80 12.35
CA LEU A 290 14.34 -6.91 11.59
C LEU A 290 14.23 -8.25 12.32
N GLU A 291 14.42 -8.28 13.64
CA GLU A 291 14.27 -9.49 14.46
C GLU A 291 12.84 -10.04 14.37
N LEU A 292 11.83 -9.17 14.47
CA LEU A 292 10.45 -9.56 14.26
C LEU A 292 10.23 -10.14 12.86
N ALA A 293 10.73 -9.47 11.82
CA ALA A 293 10.57 -9.90 10.43
C ALA A 293 11.28 -11.22 10.10
N THR A 294 12.45 -11.46 10.70
CA THR A 294 13.28 -12.65 10.43
C THR A 294 12.89 -13.88 11.26
N SER A 295 12.17 -13.69 12.36
CA SER A 295 11.59 -14.78 13.15
C SER A 295 10.39 -15.47 12.44
N VAL A 296 9.90 -14.89 11.34
CA VAL A 296 8.81 -15.45 10.54
C VAL A 296 9.26 -16.75 9.86
N GLN A 297 8.62 -17.86 10.23
CA GLN A 297 8.85 -19.15 9.59
C GLN A 297 8.31 -19.16 8.15
N ILE A 298 9.18 -19.50 7.19
CA ILE A 298 8.80 -19.75 5.79
C ILE A 298 8.08 -21.09 5.72
N ARG A 299 6.80 -21.07 5.35
CA ARG A 299 5.98 -22.29 5.21
C ARG A 299 5.97 -22.78 3.77
N SER A 300 5.82 -24.10 3.59
CA SER A 300 5.73 -24.79 2.30
C SER A 300 4.41 -24.48 1.58
N SER A 301 4.30 -24.91 0.31
CA SER A 301 3.15 -24.64 -0.55
C SER A 301 1.84 -25.15 0.05
N THR A 302 0.97 -24.23 0.43
CA THR A 302 -0.38 -24.48 0.95
C THR A 302 -1.41 -24.47 -0.20
N THR A 303 -2.39 -25.37 -0.12
CA THR A 303 -3.57 -25.40 -1.00
C THR A 303 -4.38 -24.10 -0.91
N VAL A 304 -5.29 -23.87 -1.86
CA VAL A 304 -6.21 -22.70 -1.81
C VAL A 304 -7.04 -22.72 -0.53
N LYS A 305 -7.55 -23.89 -0.13
CA LYS A 305 -8.38 -24.05 1.07
C LYS A 305 -7.61 -23.72 2.35
N GLU A 306 -6.37 -24.19 2.46
CA GLU A 306 -5.51 -23.85 3.60
C GLU A 306 -5.19 -22.36 3.65
N ARG A 307 -4.88 -21.73 2.51
CA ARG A 307 -4.67 -20.27 2.45
C ARG A 307 -5.90 -19.49 2.90
N ALA A 308 -7.09 -19.90 2.47
CA ALA A 308 -8.34 -19.28 2.90
C ALA A 308 -8.56 -19.48 4.41
N GLY A 309 -8.34 -20.69 4.95
CA GLY A 309 -8.47 -20.97 6.38
C GLY A 309 -7.49 -20.16 7.25
N GLN A 310 -6.23 -20.07 6.82
CA GLN A 310 -5.22 -19.22 7.47
C GLN A 310 -5.63 -17.75 7.41
N MET A 311 -6.16 -17.28 6.28
CA MET A 311 -6.62 -15.89 6.16
C MET A 311 -7.83 -15.61 7.05
N GLY A 312 -8.80 -16.52 7.11
CA GLY A 312 -9.92 -16.41 8.05
C GLY A 312 -9.44 -16.34 9.50
N THR A 313 -8.42 -17.13 9.86
CA THR A 313 -7.77 -17.04 11.18
C THR A 313 -7.16 -15.65 11.43
N LEU A 314 -6.58 -15.01 10.41
CA LEU A 314 -6.06 -13.65 10.55
C LEU A 314 -7.17 -12.61 10.80
N PHE A 315 -8.32 -12.75 10.14
CA PHE A 315 -9.49 -11.91 10.41
C PHE A 315 -10.00 -12.11 11.84
N GLU A 316 -10.06 -13.36 12.34
CA GLU A 316 -10.43 -13.64 13.73
C GLU A 316 -9.43 -13.06 14.74
N ILE A 317 -8.13 -13.12 14.44
CA ILE A 317 -7.12 -12.46 15.27
C ILE A 317 -7.37 -10.94 15.27
N ALA A 318 -7.58 -10.29 14.13
CA ALA A 318 -7.88 -8.86 14.09
C ALA A 318 -9.18 -8.50 14.86
N LYS A 319 -10.21 -9.36 14.81
CA LYS A 319 -11.43 -9.20 15.61
C LYS A 319 -11.16 -9.26 17.11
N SER A 320 -10.23 -10.12 17.55
CA SER A 320 -9.83 -10.19 18.96
C SER A 320 -9.13 -8.93 19.49
N TYR A 321 -8.56 -8.11 18.59
CA TYR A 321 -8.00 -6.80 18.93
C TYR A 321 -9.10 -5.73 19.07
N CYS A 322 -10.21 -5.88 18.35
CA CYS A 322 -11.30 -4.91 18.35
C CYS A 322 -12.14 -5.02 19.63
N THR A 323 -12.57 -3.88 20.17
CA THR A 323 -13.33 -3.84 21.42
C THR A 323 -14.83 -3.90 21.14
N PHE A 324 -15.30 -3.20 20.11
CA PHE A 324 -16.71 -3.01 19.82
C PHE A 324 -17.27 -4.06 18.87
N SER A 325 -18.56 -4.39 19.00
CA SER A 325 -19.22 -5.37 18.13
C SER A 325 -19.23 -4.93 16.68
N GLU A 326 -19.49 -3.65 16.43
CA GLU A 326 -19.60 -3.09 15.07
C GLU A 326 -18.28 -3.16 14.30
N GLU A 327 -17.14 -3.07 15.01
CA GLU A 327 -15.81 -3.24 14.41
C GLU A 327 -15.54 -4.70 14.03
N LYS A 328 -16.06 -5.64 14.81
CA LYS A 328 -15.97 -7.08 14.53
C LYS A 328 -16.89 -7.45 13.37
N ASP A 329 -18.11 -6.89 13.35
CA ASP A 329 -19.06 -7.07 12.26
C ASP A 329 -18.49 -6.56 10.93
N ALA A 330 -17.80 -5.41 10.93
CA ALA A 330 -17.12 -4.89 9.75
C ALA A 330 -15.99 -5.80 9.25
N LEU A 331 -15.27 -6.48 10.15
CA LEU A 331 -14.27 -7.49 9.78
C LEU A 331 -14.92 -8.77 9.25
N ASP A 332 -16.07 -9.17 9.80
CA ASP A 332 -16.85 -10.29 9.28
C ASP A 332 -17.39 -10.00 7.88
N GLU A 333 -17.95 -8.81 7.66
CA GLU A 333 -18.36 -8.35 6.32
C GLU A 333 -17.16 -8.33 5.36
N GLY A 334 -16.02 -7.77 5.79
CA GLY A 334 -14.79 -7.78 5.01
C GLY A 334 -14.27 -9.18 4.69
N TRP A 335 -14.44 -10.16 5.58
CA TRP A 335 -14.09 -11.55 5.29
C TRP A 335 -15.05 -12.17 4.26
N HIS A 336 -16.35 -12.12 4.51
CA HIS A 336 -17.35 -12.85 3.74
C HIS A 336 -17.62 -12.23 2.36
N GLU A 337 -17.69 -10.91 2.27
CA GLU A 337 -18.11 -10.20 1.06
C GLU A 337 -16.94 -9.73 0.19
N TRP A 338 -15.78 -9.50 0.81
CA TRP A 338 -14.60 -8.99 0.11
C TRP A 338 -13.52 -10.04 -0.07
N CYS A 339 -13.09 -10.70 1.02
CA CYS A 339 -11.90 -11.53 0.98
C CYS A 339 -12.18 -12.93 0.43
N CYS A 340 -13.17 -13.62 0.97
CA CYS A 340 -13.50 -15.01 0.63
C CYS A 340 -13.85 -15.22 -0.87
N PRO A 341 -14.67 -14.37 -1.53
CA PRO A 341 -15.23 -14.68 -2.85
C PRO A 341 -14.24 -14.79 -4.01
N GLY A 342 -13.03 -14.24 -3.88
CA GLY A 342 -11.98 -14.28 -4.91
C GLY A 342 -10.84 -15.26 -4.61
N PHE A 343 -10.85 -16.00 -3.50
CA PHE A 343 -9.81 -17.00 -3.23
C PHE A 343 -9.75 -18.06 -4.32
N GLY A 344 -8.55 -18.30 -4.84
CA GLY A 344 -8.32 -19.31 -5.88
C GLY A 344 -8.83 -18.91 -7.27
N LYS A 345 -9.32 -17.67 -7.46
CA LYS A 345 -9.61 -17.14 -8.78
C LYS A 345 -8.36 -16.52 -9.39
N ASP A 346 -8.13 -16.82 -10.66
CA ASP A 346 -7.10 -16.20 -11.46
C ASP A 346 -7.59 -14.88 -12.08
N PHE A 347 -6.63 -14.02 -12.42
CA PHE A 347 -6.94 -12.74 -13.07
C PHE A 347 -7.22 -13.00 -14.55
N VAL A 348 -8.38 -12.57 -15.01
CA VAL A 348 -8.83 -12.71 -16.39
C VAL A 348 -8.45 -11.46 -17.16
N PHE A 349 -7.54 -11.61 -18.11
CA PHE A 349 -7.06 -10.51 -18.96
C PHE A 349 -7.92 -10.27 -20.21
N ASP A 350 -8.84 -11.20 -20.52
CA ASP A 350 -9.55 -11.28 -21.80
C ASP A 350 -10.88 -10.53 -21.88
#